data_AF-A0A954ALI8-F1
#
_entry.id   AF-A0A954ALI8-F1
#
_cell.length_a   1.000
_cell.length_b   1.000
_cell.length_c   1.000
_cell.angle_alpha   90.00
_cell.angle_beta   90.00
_cell.angle_gamma   90.00
#
_symmetry.space_group_name_H-M   'P 1'
#
loop_
_entity.id
_entity.type
_entity.pdbx_description
1 polymer ?
#
loop_
_entity_poly.entity_id
_entity_poly.type
_entity_poly.pdbx_seq_one_letter_code
_entity_poly.pdbx_strand_id
1 'polypeptide(L)'
;MRTTTAFGIHAAFLCAITFGSTNARAQSSDSENAMSLFLQAERAVFDGQYAKALTLYKRIADKYPTTLAGAKAKIRTRDSAYLGQADIVRNGPSENRVDVVITGDGYMFKHQKALANLARAVPKMFERNETLGEYYAYHNFLCANVVSKDDGIDANGREYDTALGGHQSGYIQGQCNCDHKLVTQMLEEVTGNDGFAIVFVKQGVLGTGGGGIATVGGRGDKTTVHEWGHAFAGLCDEYAQTTGHRDGNRIGTNVTTDKNRIPWQHFLDKKVRGIGVYQGANGMERGAWKPVASGCVMESGERFCKVCQEALVLEIHRFVDPIDRCEPEAHYSERVSEERAREPLVLDQSLRFRVETMRPEKHAIELRWYVVPRASAPRVPFRSNMSDRRSRGKLGTLDAKPVEVRRSKSGKHEFVLAAKSLEPGEYRLYCRAIDTTEYPGDPVPWVLVDEFQLLQSERAWDITVH
;
A
#
# COMPACT_ATOMS: atom_id res chain seq x y z
N MET A 1 -23.84 -1.54 -9.40
CA MET A 1 -24.43 -2.32 -8.29
C MET A 1 -23.77 -3.69 -8.23
N ARG A 2 -22.68 -3.81 -7.48
CA ARG A 2 -22.06 -5.08 -7.09
C ARG A 2 -21.56 -4.89 -5.67
N THR A 3 -22.25 -5.53 -4.74
CA THR A 3 -21.95 -5.58 -3.32
C THR A 3 -20.89 -6.64 -3.09
N THR A 4 -19.66 -6.23 -2.77
CA THR A 4 -18.61 -7.11 -2.27
C THR A 4 -18.63 -7.03 -0.75
N THR A 5 -19.20 -8.04 -0.12
CA THR A 5 -19.22 -8.21 1.33
C THR A 5 -17.86 -8.68 1.83
N ALA A 6 -17.23 -7.86 2.68
CA ALA A 6 -16.12 -8.25 3.52
C ALA A 6 -16.62 -9.22 4.61
N PHE A 7 -16.08 -10.44 4.65
CA PHE A 7 -16.34 -11.38 5.74
C PHE A 7 -15.25 -11.24 6.81
N GLY A 8 -15.60 -10.50 7.86
CA GLY A 8 -15.00 -10.64 9.17
C GLY A 8 -15.57 -11.86 9.87
N ILE A 9 -14.69 -12.66 10.46
CA ILE A 9 -15.02 -13.82 11.29
C ILE A 9 -15.64 -13.30 12.60
N HIS A 10 -16.92 -13.59 12.86
CA HIS A 10 -17.49 -13.95 14.17
C HIS A 10 -18.92 -14.52 13.99
N ALA A 11 -19.23 -15.53 14.79
CA ALA A 11 -20.30 -16.51 14.58
C ALA A 11 -21.72 -16.09 15.00
N ALA A 12 -22.74 -16.70 14.40
CA ALA A 12 -23.99 -17.10 15.07
C ALA A 12 -24.73 -18.22 14.29
N PHE A 13 -24.97 -19.34 14.97
CA PHE A 13 -25.76 -20.50 14.56
C PHE A 13 -27.26 -20.27 14.81
N LEU A 14 -28.14 -20.79 13.94
CA LEU A 14 -29.13 -21.85 14.24
C LEU A 14 -30.22 -21.93 13.14
N CYS A 15 -30.37 -23.10 12.50
CA CYS A 15 -31.67 -23.73 12.29
C CYS A 15 -31.49 -25.23 11.95
N ALA A 16 -32.24 -26.09 12.62
CA ALA A 16 -32.11 -27.55 12.59
C ALA A 16 -32.93 -28.17 11.44
N ILE A 17 -32.34 -29.12 10.72
CA ILE A 17 -33.06 -30.16 9.99
C ILE A 17 -32.56 -31.51 10.49
N THR A 18 -33.47 -32.28 11.05
CA THR A 18 -33.25 -33.60 11.65
C THR A 18 -33.08 -34.67 10.58
N PHE A 19 -31.82 -34.98 10.22
CA PHE A 19 -31.31 -36.32 9.87
C PHE A 19 -29.77 -36.26 9.95
N GLY A 20 -29.18 -36.98 10.92
CA GLY A 20 -27.71 -37.18 11.04
C GLY A 20 -26.97 -36.29 12.05
N SER A 21 -27.34 -36.30 13.33
CA SER A 21 -26.65 -35.50 14.38
C SER A 21 -25.20 -35.91 14.66
N THR A 22 -24.82 -37.15 14.37
CA THR A 22 -23.45 -37.66 14.54
C THR A 22 -22.54 -37.22 13.38
N ASN A 23 -23.04 -37.25 12.14
CA ASN A 23 -22.28 -36.82 10.95
C ASN A 23 -22.04 -35.31 10.93
N ALA A 24 -23.03 -34.49 11.28
CA ALA A 24 -22.85 -33.03 11.33
C ALA A 24 -21.84 -32.61 12.41
N ARG A 25 -21.87 -33.27 13.58
CA ARG A 25 -20.94 -32.99 14.68
C ARG A 25 -19.51 -33.46 14.37
N ALA A 26 -19.35 -34.63 13.76
CA ALA A 26 -18.06 -35.13 13.29
C ALA A 26 -17.47 -34.24 12.19
N GLN A 27 -18.29 -33.80 11.22
CA GLN A 27 -17.87 -32.84 10.18
C GLN A 27 -17.45 -31.48 10.76
N SER A 28 -18.13 -31.00 11.82
CA SER A 28 -17.73 -29.79 12.52
C SER A 28 -16.38 -29.95 13.24
N SER A 29 -16.16 -31.07 13.94
CA SER A 29 -14.89 -31.33 14.64
C SER A 29 -13.72 -31.57 13.68
N ASP A 30 -13.96 -32.22 12.53
CA ASP A 30 -12.93 -32.43 11.52
C ASP A 30 -12.53 -31.11 10.87
N SER A 31 -13.50 -30.22 10.62
CA SER A 31 -13.24 -28.88 10.09
C SER A 31 -12.40 -28.03 11.05
N GLU A 32 -12.74 -28.04 12.35
CA GLU A 32 -11.99 -27.33 13.39
C GLU A 32 -10.55 -27.88 13.54
N ASN A 33 -10.41 -29.22 13.60
CA ASN A 33 -9.10 -29.87 13.68
C ASN A 33 -8.23 -29.60 12.45
N ALA A 34 -8.82 -29.66 11.25
CA ALA A 34 -8.13 -29.37 10.00
C ALA A 34 -7.68 -27.91 9.94
N MET A 35 -8.52 -26.97 10.36
CA MET A 35 -8.18 -25.54 10.41
C MET A 35 -7.07 -25.26 11.43
N SER A 36 -7.13 -25.87 12.63
CA SER A 36 -6.07 -25.73 13.64
C SER A 36 -4.72 -26.21 13.11
N LEU A 37 -4.67 -27.37 12.44
CA LEU A 37 -3.45 -27.86 11.81
C LEU A 37 -2.99 -26.97 10.65
N PHE A 38 -3.92 -26.42 9.88
CA PHE A 38 -3.62 -25.49 8.79
C PHE A 38 -2.97 -24.22 9.32
N LEU A 39 -3.49 -23.63 10.39
CA LEU A 39 -2.88 -22.47 11.05
C LEU A 39 -1.48 -22.79 11.61
N GLN A 40 -1.24 -24.02 12.09
CA GLN A 40 0.11 -24.46 12.47
C GLN A 40 1.04 -24.57 11.26
N ALA A 41 0.54 -24.97 10.09
CA ALA A 41 1.31 -25.01 8.85
C ALA A 41 1.65 -23.59 8.36
N GLU A 42 0.68 -22.67 8.33
CA GLU A 42 0.91 -21.25 8.01
C GLU A 42 1.94 -20.64 8.97
N ARG A 43 1.81 -20.93 10.28
CA ARG A 43 2.79 -20.49 11.27
C ARG A 43 4.19 -21.05 11.00
N ALA A 44 4.29 -22.31 10.59
CA ALA A 44 5.56 -22.90 10.22
C ALA A 44 6.17 -22.21 8.97
N VAL A 45 5.37 -21.76 7.99
CA VAL A 45 5.88 -20.92 6.88
C VAL A 45 6.36 -19.57 7.40
N PHE A 46 5.56 -18.92 8.24
CA PHE A 46 5.90 -17.64 8.86
C PHE A 46 7.24 -17.68 9.61
N ASP A 47 7.48 -18.76 10.36
CA ASP A 47 8.72 -18.98 11.12
C ASP A 47 9.89 -19.53 10.25
N GLY A 48 9.72 -19.63 8.92
CA GLY A 48 10.74 -20.10 7.98
C GLY A 48 10.99 -21.63 8.03
N GLN A 49 10.09 -22.39 8.64
CA GLN A 49 10.14 -23.85 8.78
C GLN A 49 9.41 -24.55 7.61
N TYR A 50 9.79 -24.24 6.37
CA TYR A 50 9.08 -24.66 5.16
C TYR A 50 8.86 -26.18 5.04
N ALA A 51 9.85 -27.01 5.39
CA ALA A 51 9.73 -28.48 5.36
C ALA A 51 8.66 -29.01 6.32
N LYS A 52 8.56 -28.41 7.51
CA LYS A 52 7.52 -28.73 8.50
C LYS A 52 6.14 -28.31 7.99
N ALA A 53 6.03 -27.11 7.43
CA ALA A 53 4.79 -26.63 6.82
C ALA A 53 4.30 -27.58 5.72
N LEU A 54 5.18 -27.94 4.78
CA LEU A 54 4.83 -28.86 3.69
C LEU A 54 4.37 -30.24 4.21
N THR A 55 5.01 -30.74 5.28
CA THR A 55 4.61 -32.00 5.93
C THR A 55 3.22 -31.90 6.54
N LEU A 56 2.92 -30.78 7.21
CA LEU A 56 1.59 -30.51 7.77
C LEU A 56 0.53 -30.39 6.67
N TYR A 57 0.79 -29.64 5.59
CA TYR A 57 -0.16 -29.53 4.48
C TYR A 57 -0.46 -30.88 3.85
N LYS A 58 0.56 -31.72 3.59
CA LYS A 58 0.33 -33.10 3.09
C LYS A 58 -0.58 -33.90 4.01
N ARG A 59 -0.29 -33.88 5.32
CA ARG A 59 -1.12 -34.55 6.32
C ARG A 59 -2.57 -34.04 6.33
N ILE A 60 -2.77 -32.73 6.20
CA ILE A 60 -4.12 -32.13 6.21
C ILE A 60 -4.88 -32.50 4.94
N ALA A 61 -4.22 -32.44 3.77
CA ALA A 61 -4.81 -32.81 2.49
C ALA A 61 -5.24 -34.29 2.47
N ASP A 62 -4.43 -35.18 3.05
CA ASP A 62 -4.72 -36.62 3.10
C ASP A 62 -5.82 -36.96 4.12
N LYS A 63 -5.75 -36.36 5.32
CA LYS A 63 -6.65 -36.71 6.44
C LYS A 63 -8.01 -36.01 6.37
N TYR A 64 -8.08 -34.81 5.81
CA TYR A 64 -9.27 -33.97 5.84
C TYR A 64 -9.69 -33.44 4.45
N PRO A 65 -9.72 -34.27 3.38
CA PRO A 65 -9.82 -33.81 1.99
C PRO A 65 -11.11 -33.06 1.65
N THR A 66 -12.19 -33.27 2.42
CA THR A 66 -13.50 -32.64 2.21
C THR A 66 -13.66 -31.31 2.94
N THR A 67 -12.72 -30.94 3.82
CA THR A 67 -12.74 -29.67 4.55
C THR A 67 -12.12 -28.55 3.70
N LEU A 68 -12.47 -27.30 3.99
CA LEU A 68 -11.85 -26.13 3.36
C LEU A 68 -10.33 -26.12 3.55
N ALA A 69 -9.87 -26.45 4.75
CA ALA A 69 -8.45 -26.54 5.09
C ALA A 69 -7.75 -27.66 4.30
N GLY A 70 -8.38 -28.82 4.12
CA GLY A 70 -7.88 -29.90 3.27
C GLY A 70 -7.75 -29.50 1.81
N ALA A 71 -8.78 -28.85 1.25
CA ALA A 71 -8.75 -28.35 -0.11
C ALA A 71 -7.64 -27.30 -0.32
N LYS A 72 -7.50 -26.34 0.61
CA LYS A 72 -6.39 -25.37 0.59
C LYS A 72 -5.03 -26.06 0.71
N ALA A 73 -4.87 -26.97 1.67
CA ALA A 73 -3.63 -27.71 1.88
C ALA A 73 -3.21 -28.50 0.63
N LYS A 74 -4.17 -29.11 -0.09
CA LYS A 74 -3.92 -29.79 -1.36
C LYS A 74 -3.41 -28.85 -2.45
N ILE A 75 -3.83 -27.58 -2.45
CA ILE A 75 -3.29 -26.56 -3.36
C ILE A 75 -1.86 -26.20 -2.95
N ARG A 76 -1.60 -26.01 -1.65
CA ARG A 76 -0.27 -25.67 -1.09
C ARG A 76 0.79 -26.77 -1.31
N THR A 77 0.40 -28.00 -1.66
CA THR A 77 1.31 -29.13 -1.91
C THR A 77 1.58 -29.43 -3.38
N ARG A 78 1.03 -28.64 -4.31
CA ARG A 78 1.38 -28.76 -5.74
C ARG A 78 2.84 -28.39 -5.98
N ASP A 79 3.39 -28.87 -7.08
CA ASP A 79 4.79 -28.61 -7.45
C ASP A 79 5.07 -27.10 -7.62
N SER A 80 4.11 -26.38 -8.21
CA SER A 80 4.08 -24.93 -8.34
C SER A 80 2.90 -24.37 -7.54
N ALA A 81 3.16 -23.66 -6.43
CA ALA A 81 2.11 -23.12 -5.55
C ALA A 81 2.61 -22.02 -4.60
N TYR A 82 1.69 -21.13 -4.20
CA TYR A 82 1.85 -20.35 -2.98
C TYR A 82 1.93 -21.30 -1.78
N LEU A 83 2.94 -21.12 -0.92
CA LEU A 83 3.17 -21.92 0.27
C LEU A 83 2.61 -21.24 1.53
N GLY A 84 2.75 -19.92 1.64
CA GLY A 84 2.30 -19.09 2.76
C GLY A 84 3.10 -17.78 2.83
N GLN A 85 2.91 -16.98 3.88
CA GLN A 85 3.60 -15.69 4.04
C GLN A 85 4.36 -15.57 5.36
N ALA A 86 5.29 -14.61 5.39
CA ALA A 86 5.96 -14.14 6.60
C ALA A 86 6.08 -12.62 6.58
N ASP A 87 6.04 -12.00 7.75
CA ASP A 87 6.39 -10.59 7.88
C ASP A 87 7.89 -10.39 7.73
N ILE A 88 8.26 -9.33 7.01
CA ILE A 88 9.63 -8.84 6.96
C ILE A 88 9.77 -7.62 7.87
N VAL A 89 8.89 -6.63 7.69
CA VAL A 89 8.79 -5.43 8.54
C VAL A 89 7.32 -5.05 8.67
N ARG A 90 6.87 -4.81 9.91
CA ARG A 90 5.52 -4.32 10.24
C ARG A 90 5.65 -2.98 10.97
N ASN A 91 5.39 -1.88 10.25
CA ASN A 91 5.42 -0.52 10.78
C ASN A 91 4.05 -0.08 11.35
N GLY A 92 3.00 -0.85 11.11
CA GLY A 92 1.67 -0.64 11.68
C GLY A 92 0.62 -1.58 11.09
N PRO A 93 -0.65 -1.40 11.50
CA PRO A 93 -1.77 -2.14 10.93
C PRO A 93 -1.90 -1.89 9.42
N SER A 94 -2.20 -2.95 8.66
CA SER A 94 -2.41 -2.89 7.20
C SER A 94 -3.48 -1.88 6.80
N GLU A 95 -4.47 -1.64 7.66
CA GLU A 95 -5.52 -0.68 7.38
C GLU A 95 -5.02 0.75 7.21
N ASN A 96 -3.78 1.07 7.62
CA ASN A 96 -3.19 2.39 7.46
C ASN A 96 -1.72 2.36 7.02
N ARG A 97 -1.32 1.36 6.24
CA ARG A 97 0.01 1.24 5.65
C ARG A 97 -0.14 0.75 4.21
N VAL A 98 0.85 1.02 3.37
CA VAL A 98 0.99 0.35 2.07
C VAL A 98 1.62 -1.02 2.30
N ASP A 99 0.89 -2.10 2.06
CA ASP A 99 1.42 -3.46 2.13
C ASP A 99 2.15 -3.85 0.83
N VAL A 100 3.48 -3.91 0.91
CA VAL A 100 4.35 -4.32 -0.20
C VAL A 100 4.64 -5.81 -0.10
N VAL A 101 4.13 -6.59 -1.06
CA VAL A 101 4.37 -8.04 -1.13
C VAL A 101 5.63 -8.34 -1.92
N ILE A 102 6.65 -8.90 -1.27
CA ILE A 102 7.82 -9.43 -1.95
C ILE A 102 7.60 -10.93 -2.21
N THR A 103 7.78 -11.36 -3.44
CA THR A 103 7.72 -12.78 -3.81
C THR A 103 8.75 -13.09 -4.89
N GLY A 104 8.73 -14.30 -5.43
CA GLY A 104 9.55 -14.64 -6.56
C GLY A 104 9.04 -15.83 -7.35
N ASP A 105 9.58 -15.99 -8.54
CA ASP A 105 9.29 -17.08 -9.45
C ASP A 105 10.55 -17.73 -10.00
N GLY A 106 10.45 -19.02 -10.36
CA GLY A 106 11.60 -19.90 -10.59
C GLY A 106 12.31 -20.34 -9.31
N TYR A 107 11.73 -20.09 -8.13
CA TYR A 107 12.31 -20.50 -6.84
C TYR A 107 11.72 -21.82 -6.37
N MET A 108 12.41 -22.92 -6.68
CA MET A 108 12.09 -24.24 -6.13
C MET A 108 12.01 -24.27 -4.59
N PHE A 109 11.41 -25.32 -4.04
CA PHE A 109 11.27 -25.51 -2.60
C PHE A 109 12.59 -25.39 -1.82
N LYS A 110 13.67 -25.95 -2.38
CA LYS A 110 15.03 -25.84 -1.81
C LYS A 110 15.59 -24.40 -1.77
N HIS A 111 15.01 -23.48 -2.55
CA HIS A 111 15.43 -22.08 -2.67
C HIS A 111 14.63 -21.12 -1.79
N GLN A 112 13.63 -21.58 -1.03
CA GLN A 112 12.73 -20.68 -0.27
C GLN A 112 13.47 -19.81 0.76
N LYS A 113 14.56 -20.30 1.34
CA LYS A 113 15.43 -19.48 2.21
C LYS A 113 16.15 -18.36 1.44
N ALA A 114 16.55 -18.61 0.20
CA ALA A 114 17.19 -17.61 -0.65
C ALA A 114 16.18 -16.53 -1.06
N LEU A 115 14.95 -16.91 -1.41
CA LEU A 115 13.86 -15.96 -1.67
C LEU A 115 13.59 -15.08 -0.44
N ALA A 116 13.46 -15.67 0.74
CA ALA A 116 13.26 -14.91 1.97
C ALA A 116 14.43 -13.95 2.29
N ASN A 117 15.66 -14.31 1.94
CA ASN A 117 16.82 -13.42 2.06
C ASN A 117 16.75 -12.25 1.08
N LEU A 118 16.28 -12.46 -0.14
CA LEU A 118 16.06 -11.37 -1.11
C LEU A 118 14.96 -10.42 -0.61
N ALA A 119 13.84 -10.97 -0.11
CA ALA A 119 12.77 -10.17 0.48
C ALA A 119 13.26 -9.30 1.64
N ARG A 120 14.12 -9.83 2.53
CA ARG A 120 14.74 -9.08 3.63
C ARG A 120 15.65 -7.93 3.19
N ALA A 121 16.11 -7.90 1.94
CA ALA A 121 16.93 -6.82 1.43
C ALA A 121 16.11 -5.60 0.98
N VAL A 122 14.85 -5.79 0.57
CA VAL A 122 14.00 -4.74 0.00
C VAL A 122 13.74 -3.56 0.95
N PRO A 123 13.41 -3.75 2.25
CA PRO A 123 13.15 -2.62 3.13
C PRO A 123 14.33 -1.64 3.21
N LYS A 124 15.58 -2.17 3.24
CA LYS A 124 16.79 -1.34 3.22
C LYS A 124 16.97 -0.56 1.91
N MET A 125 16.44 -1.05 0.79
CA MET A 125 16.44 -0.31 -0.47
C MET A 125 15.49 0.89 -0.39
N PHE A 126 14.31 0.71 0.21
CA PHE A 126 13.35 1.78 0.44
C PHE A 126 13.92 2.83 1.40
N GLU A 127 14.47 2.41 2.55
CA GLU A 127 15.11 3.31 3.53
C GLU A 127 16.20 4.21 2.91
N ARG A 128 16.98 3.67 1.97
CA ARG A 128 18.08 4.40 1.31
C ARG A 128 17.60 5.37 0.23
N ASN A 129 16.44 5.13 -0.36
CA ASN A 129 15.88 6.05 -1.36
C ASN A 129 15.32 7.29 -0.64
N GLU A 130 15.60 8.48 -1.16
CA GLU A 130 15.23 9.74 -0.50
C GLU A 130 13.72 9.88 -0.23
N THR A 131 12.89 9.48 -1.19
CA THR A 131 11.42 9.63 -1.09
C THR A 131 10.79 8.46 -0.35
N LEU A 132 11.13 7.23 -0.71
CA LEU A 132 10.58 6.05 -0.05
C LEU A 132 11.07 5.96 1.41
N GLY A 133 12.29 6.40 1.69
CA GLY A 133 12.88 6.44 3.02
C GLY A 133 12.22 7.47 3.92
N GLU A 134 11.88 8.65 3.39
CA GLU A 134 11.11 9.66 4.14
C GLU A 134 9.77 9.11 4.63
N TYR A 135 9.13 8.27 3.82
CA TYR A 135 7.85 7.64 4.11
C TYR A 135 7.99 6.15 4.48
N TYR A 136 9.15 5.71 4.97
CA TYR A 136 9.38 4.29 5.20
C TYR A 136 8.39 3.68 6.19
N ALA A 137 8.08 4.40 7.28
CA ALA A 137 7.11 3.98 8.29
C ALA A 137 5.67 3.83 7.78
N TYR A 138 5.39 4.28 6.54
CA TYR A 138 4.08 4.18 5.89
C TYR A 138 3.92 2.86 5.14
N HIS A 139 5.00 2.08 5.01
CA HIS A 139 5.02 0.81 4.31
C HIS A 139 5.14 -0.34 5.30
N ASN A 140 4.45 -1.42 4.98
CA ASN A 140 4.68 -2.73 5.54
C ASN A 140 5.30 -3.62 4.47
N PHE A 141 6.14 -4.57 4.87
CA PHE A 141 6.81 -5.49 3.95
C PHE A 141 6.56 -6.92 4.39
N LEU A 142 6.03 -7.72 3.48
CA LEU A 142 5.83 -9.15 3.71
C LEU A 142 6.39 -9.98 2.56
N CYS A 143 6.79 -11.20 2.88
CA CYS A 143 7.28 -12.17 1.91
C CYS A 143 6.17 -13.19 1.66
N ALA A 144 5.69 -13.27 0.42
CA ALA A 144 4.86 -14.37 -0.04
C ALA A 144 5.77 -15.47 -0.59
N ASN A 145 5.86 -16.59 0.12
CA ASN A 145 6.64 -17.75 -0.28
C ASN A 145 5.89 -18.51 -1.38
N VAL A 146 6.37 -18.38 -2.61
CA VAL A 146 5.87 -19.12 -3.77
C VAL A 146 6.93 -20.14 -4.19
N VAL A 147 6.50 -21.38 -4.35
CA VAL A 147 7.32 -22.50 -4.80
C VAL A 147 7.05 -22.72 -6.28
N SER A 148 8.10 -22.77 -7.08
CA SER A 148 8.03 -23.17 -8.50
C SER A 148 8.56 -24.60 -8.65
N LYS A 149 8.04 -25.37 -9.61
CA LYS A 149 8.56 -26.71 -9.91
C LYS A 149 9.97 -26.65 -10.48
N ASP A 150 10.19 -25.76 -11.44
CA ASP A 150 11.46 -25.63 -12.13
C ASP A 150 12.29 -24.42 -11.64
N ASP A 151 13.61 -24.51 -11.83
CA ASP A 151 14.58 -23.44 -11.57
C ASP A 151 14.92 -22.70 -12.86
N GLY A 152 14.25 -21.57 -13.08
CA GLY A 152 14.47 -20.72 -14.24
C GLY A 152 13.18 -20.03 -14.67
N ILE A 153 13.18 -19.58 -15.92
CA ILE A 153 12.06 -18.94 -16.62
C ILE A 153 12.07 -19.28 -18.08
N ASP A 154 10.92 -19.11 -18.73
CA ASP A 154 10.78 -19.30 -20.17
C ASP A 154 11.69 -18.32 -20.92
N ALA A 155 12.68 -18.84 -21.62
CA ALA A 155 13.65 -18.04 -22.36
C ALA A 155 14.35 -18.88 -23.43
N ASN A 156 14.69 -18.26 -24.56
CA ASN A 156 15.46 -18.89 -25.64
C ASN A 156 14.89 -20.24 -26.13
N GLY A 157 13.56 -20.35 -26.21
CA GLY A 157 12.86 -21.57 -26.66
C GLY A 157 12.81 -22.70 -25.62
N ARG A 158 13.17 -22.44 -24.37
CA ARG A 158 12.98 -23.36 -23.24
C ARG A 158 11.75 -22.95 -22.44
N GLU A 159 10.98 -23.94 -22.01
CA GLU A 159 9.78 -23.77 -21.17
C GLU A 159 10.05 -24.34 -19.77
N TYR A 160 9.55 -23.65 -18.75
CA TYR A 160 9.72 -23.94 -17.33
C TYR A 160 8.35 -23.89 -16.63
N ASP A 161 8.04 -24.91 -15.85
CA ASP A 161 6.86 -24.92 -14.97
C ASP A 161 7.14 -24.05 -13.74
N THR A 162 6.69 -22.81 -13.83
CA THR A 162 6.86 -21.78 -12.82
C THR A 162 5.51 -21.31 -12.29
N ALA A 163 5.46 -20.92 -11.03
CA ALA A 163 4.20 -20.68 -10.33
C ALA A 163 3.53 -19.37 -10.73
N LEU A 164 4.31 -18.38 -11.20
CA LEU A 164 3.83 -17.07 -11.62
C LEU A 164 4.07 -16.82 -13.12
N GLY A 165 4.47 -17.84 -13.88
CA GLY A 165 4.68 -17.73 -15.33
C GLY A 165 5.84 -16.82 -15.71
N GLY A 166 6.96 -16.89 -14.99
CA GLY A 166 8.16 -16.13 -15.28
C GLY A 166 8.69 -16.42 -16.69
N HIS A 167 8.93 -15.36 -17.47
CA HIS A 167 9.38 -15.45 -18.86
C HIS A 167 10.24 -14.25 -19.26
N GLN A 168 11.08 -14.41 -20.29
CA GLN A 168 11.71 -13.32 -21.00
C GLN A 168 10.64 -12.64 -21.87
N SER A 169 10.39 -11.36 -21.62
CA SER A 169 9.49 -10.58 -22.46
C SER A 169 10.01 -10.49 -23.90
N GLY A 170 9.09 -10.30 -24.84
CA GLY A 170 9.43 -9.99 -26.23
C GLY A 170 10.03 -8.58 -26.42
N TYR A 171 10.29 -7.82 -25.35
CA TYR A 171 10.97 -6.54 -25.46
C TYR A 171 12.42 -6.72 -25.87
N ILE A 172 12.94 -5.73 -26.58
CA ILE A 172 14.21 -5.79 -27.30
C ILE A 172 15.41 -6.13 -26.39
N GLN A 173 15.36 -5.71 -25.13
CA GLN A 173 16.43 -5.93 -24.16
C GLN A 173 16.28 -7.24 -23.38
N GLY A 174 15.28 -8.07 -23.70
CA GLY A 174 15.05 -9.34 -23.01
C GLY A 174 14.68 -9.19 -21.54
N GLN A 175 13.94 -8.13 -21.20
CA GLN A 175 13.48 -7.86 -19.83
C GLN A 175 12.65 -9.05 -19.33
N CYS A 176 12.83 -9.49 -18.08
CA CYS A 176 11.96 -10.51 -17.52
C CYS A 176 10.59 -9.95 -17.13
N ASN A 177 9.55 -10.78 -17.27
CA ASN A 177 8.21 -10.50 -16.77
C ASN A 177 7.59 -11.78 -16.17
N CYS A 178 6.41 -11.65 -15.58
CA CYS A 178 5.59 -12.74 -15.07
C CYS A 178 4.13 -12.52 -15.51
N ASP A 179 3.27 -13.52 -15.30
CA ASP A 179 1.84 -13.38 -15.55
C ASP A 179 1.17 -12.60 -14.39
N HIS A 180 0.77 -11.35 -14.66
CA HIS A 180 0.12 -10.48 -13.68
C HIS A 180 -1.18 -11.08 -13.12
N LYS A 181 -1.89 -11.93 -13.87
CA LYS A 181 -3.09 -12.61 -13.39
C LYS A 181 -2.74 -13.64 -12.33
N LEU A 182 -1.69 -14.42 -12.54
CA LEU A 182 -1.22 -15.40 -11.55
C LEU A 182 -0.71 -14.70 -10.28
N VAL A 183 0.01 -13.58 -10.43
CA VAL A 183 0.42 -12.76 -9.27
C VAL A 183 -0.80 -12.23 -8.51
N THR A 184 -1.80 -11.69 -9.21
CA THR A 184 -3.03 -11.19 -8.57
C THR A 184 -3.77 -12.30 -7.82
N GLN A 185 -3.90 -13.50 -8.42
CA GLN A 185 -4.49 -14.67 -7.76
C GLN A 185 -3.70 -15.12 -6.53
N MET A 186 -2.37 -15.02 -6.57
CA MET A 186 -1.54 -15.29 -5.39
C MET A 186 -1.77 -14.24 -4.29
N LEU A 187 -1.87 -12.96 -4.65
CA LEU A 187 -2.15 -11.87 -3.71
C LEU A 187 -3.51 -12.03 -3.01
N GLU A 188 -4.51 -12.59 -3.67
CA GLU A 188 -5.80 -12.93 -3.04
C GLU A 188 -5.68 -13.93 -1.88
N GLU A 189 -4.61 -14.74 -1.84
CA GLU A 189 -4.30 -15.66 -0.73
C GLU A 189 -3.40 -15.04 0.35
N VAL A 190 -2.84 -13.85 0.12
CA VAL A 190 -1.99 -13.11 1.07
C VAL A 190 -2.87 -12.24 1.96
N THR A 191 -2.77 -12.40 3.28
CA THR A 191 -3.50 -11.55 4.22
C THR A 191 -2.77 -10.21 4.41
N GLY A 192 -3.51 -9.10 4.39
CA GLY A 192 -2.95 -7.75 4.48
C GLY A 192 -2.16 -7.38 3.21
N ASN A 193 -2.86 -7.22 2.08
CA ASN A 193 -2.24 -6.81 0.83
C ASN A 193 -3.08 -5.72 0.16
N ASP A 194 -2.42 -4.76 -0.49
CA ASP A 194 -3.04 -3.67 -1.25
C ASP A 194 -3.00 -3.94 -2.77
N GLY A 195 -2.70 -5.16 -3.19
CA GLY A 195 -2.51 -5.50 -4.60
C GLY A 195 -1.13 -5.15 -5.16
N PHE A 196 -0.16 -4.79 -4.31
CA PHE A 196 1.20 -4.46 -4.74
C PHE A 196 2.19 -5.60 -4.53
N ALA A 197 2.97 -5.91 -5.57
CA ALA A 197 4.01 -6.93 -5.49
C ALA A 197 5.34 -6.52 -6.14
N ILE A 198 6.44 -6.93 -5.51
CA ILE A 198 7.78 -7.02 -6.10
C ILE A 198 8.09 -8.49 -6.31
N VAL A 199 8.13 -8.92 -7.57
CA VAL A 199 8.36 -10.31 -7.98
C VAL A 199 9.81 -10.45 -8.46
N PHE A 200 10.64 -11.12 -7.67
CA PHE A 200 11.98 -11.48 -8.12
C PHE A 200 11.92 -12.72 -9.01
N VAL A 201 12.34 -12.58 -10.25
CA VAL A 201 12.37 -13.66 -11.23
C VAL A 201 13.78 -14.23 -11.30
N LYS A 202 13.91 -15.53 -11.01
CA LYS A 202 15.21 -16.21 -10.99
C LYS A 202 15.77 -16.31 -12.41
N GLN A 203 17.07 -16.04 -12.58
CA GLN A 203 17.77 -16.02 -13.87
C GLN A 203 17.25 -14.97 -14.89
N GLY A 204 16.28 -14.14 -14.50
CA GLY A 204 15.83 -13.01 -15.30
C GLY A 204 16.87 -11.91 -15.41
N VAL A 205 16.74 -11.07 -16.43
CA VAL A 205 17.57 -9.89 -16.68
C VAL A 205 16.67 -8.67 -16.78
N LEU A 206 17.12 -7.52 -16.25
CA LEU A 206 16.34 -6.27 -16.16
C LEU A 206 15.00 -6.49 -15.44
N GLY A 207 13.96 -5.74 -15.79
CA GLY A 207 12.65 -5.86 -15.18
C GLY A 207 11.57 -5.19 -16.01
N THR A 208 10.34 -5.31 -15.52
CA THR A 208 9.16 -4.63 -16.04
C THR A 208 8.24 -4.25 -14.89
N GLY A 209 7.57 -3.11 -14.97
CA GLY A 209 6.65 -2.67 -13.94
C GLY A 209 5.35 -2.07 -14.48
N GLY A 210 4.29 -2.20 -13.69
CA GLY A 210 3.00 -1.56 -13.94
C GLY A 210 1.85 -2.28 -13.27
N GLY A 211 0.73 -1.56 -13.07
CA GLY A 211 -0.50 -2.16 -12.54
C GLY A 211 -0.34 -2.83 -11.17
N GLY A 212 0.52 -2.27 -10.31
CA GLY A 212 0.81 -2.78 -8.98
C GLY A 212 1.94 -3.81 -8.89
N ILE A 213 2.45 -4.32 -10.01
CA ILE A 213 3.44 -5.40 -10.03
C ILE A 213 4.76 -4.90 -10.62
N ALA A 214 5.84 -5.05 -9.87
CA ALA A 214 7.22 -4.82 -10.28
C ALA A 214 7.94 -6.16 -10.42
N THR A 215 8.27 -6.56 -11.64
CA THR A 215 9.00 -7.79 -11.94
C THR A 215 10.47 -7.49 -12.13
N VAL A 216 11.35 -8.17 -11.40
CA VAL A 216 12.79 -7.85 -11.35
C VAL A 216 13.62 -9.12 -11.52
N GLY A 217 14.54 -9.10 -12.47
CA GLY A 217 15.49 -10.16 -12.74
C GLY A 217 16.67 -10.13 -11.77
N GLY A 218 16.88 -11.23 -11.05
CA GLY A 218 18.02 -11.35 -10.14
C GLY A 218 17.98 -10.37 -8.96
N ARG A 219 19.08 -9.67 -8.70
CA ARG A 219 19.22 -8.72 -7.58
C ARG A 219 19.83 -7.41 -8.09
N GLY A 220 19.01 -6.37 -8.22
CA GLY A 220 19.47 -5.03 -8.60
C GLY A 220 18.65 -3.94 -7.92
N ASP A 221 19.22 -3.30 -6.89
CA ASP A 221 18.55 -2.27 -6.10
C ASP A 221 17.99 -1.14 -6.99
N LYS A 222 18.76 -0.68 -7.99
CA LYS A 222 18.34 0.37 -8.93
C LYS A 222 17.14 -0.06 -9.76
N THR A 223 17.18 -1.27 -10.33
CA THR A 223 16.07 -1.85 -11.09
C THR A 223 14.84 -2.02 -10.21
N THR A 224 14.99 -2.54 -8.99
CA THR A 224 13.85 -2.71 -8.07
C THR A 224 13.14 -1.39 -7.78
N VAL A 225 13.88 -0.32 -7.47
CA VAL A 225 13.26 0.99 -7.19
C VAL A 225 12.65 1.62 -8.46
N HIS A 226 13.27 1.43 -9.63
CA HIS A 226 12.75 1.88 -10.92
C HIS A 226 11.43 1.17 -11.28
N GLU A 227 11.41 -0.16 -11.27
CA GLU A 227 10.21 -0.94 -11.58
C GLU A 227 9.10 -0.71 -10.55
N TRP A 228 9.47 -0.48 -9.28
CA TRP A 228 8.52 -0.06 -8.26
C TRP A 228 7.88 1.30 -8.60
N GLY A 229 8.63 2.25 -9.15
CA GLY A 229 8.08 3.53 -9.62
C GLY A 229 6.99 3.36 -10.68
N HIS A 230 7.17 2.42 -11.62
CA HIS A 230 6.14 2.05 -12.58
C HIS A 230 4.94 1.34 -11.93
N ALA A 231 5.22 0.35 -11.08
CA ALA A 231 4.21 -0.51 -10.48
C ALA A 231 3.30 0.27 -9.52
N PHE A 232 3.90 1.12 -8.69
CA PHE A 232 3.24 1.79 -7.59
C PHE A 232 2.59 3.11 -8.04
N ALA A 233 3.36 4.04 -8.61
CA ALA A 233 2.87 5.38 -8.97
C ALA A 233 2.59 5.58 -10.46
N GLY A 234 2.68 4.53 -11.29
CA GLY A 234 2.39 4.62 -12.72
C GLY A 234 3.34 5.54 -13.48
N LEU A 235 4.56 5.75 -12.99
CA LEU A 235 5.56 6.58 -13.64
C LEU A 235 5.93 5.99 -15.01
N CYS A 236 6.39 6.84 -15.93
CA CYS A 236 6.86 6.44 -17.26
C CYS A 236 8.38 6.55 -17.36
N ASP A 237 8.96 5.81 -18.30
CA ASP A 237 10.39 5.83 -18.61
C ASP A 237 10.85 7.21 -19.09
N GLU A 238 11.88 7.77 -18.47
CA GLU A 238 12.47 9.07 -18.82
C GLU A 238 13.72 8.95 -19.71
N TYR A 239 14.21 7.74 -20.00
CA TYR A 239 15.30 7.56 -20.96
C TYR A 239 14.81 7.76 -22.41
N ALA A 240 15.68 8.35 -23.23
CA ALA A 240 15.39 8.68 -24.62
C ALA A 240 15.67 7.53 -25.60
N GLN A 241 16.49 6.55 -25.23
CA GLN A 241 16.94 5.49 -26.14
C GLN A 241 16.45 4.11 -25.67
N THR A 242 15.55 3.52 -26.45
CA THR A 242 15.45 2.06 -26.63
C THR A 242 15.81 1.74 -28.07
N THR A 243 16.65 0.74 -28.29
CA THR A 243 17.08 0.29 -29.63
C THR A 243 15.94 -0.43 -30.37
N GLY A 244 14.85 0.27 -30.68
CA GLY A 244 13.78 -0.18 -31.57
C GLY A 244 12.40 0.35 -31.15
N HIS A 245 11.54 0.51 -32.14
CA HIS A 245 10.24 1.17 -32.04
C HIS A 245 9.36 0.52 -30.96
N ARG A 246 9.21 1.18 -29.81
CA ARG A 246 7.99 1.05 -29.01
C ARG A 246 6.92 1.91 -29.67
N ASP A 247 5.66 1.46 -29.60
CA ASP A 247 4.51 2.34 -29.74
C ASP A 247 4.53 3.33 -28.55
N GLY A 248 5.32 4.39 -28.71
CA GLY A 248 5.77 5.31 -27.67
C GLY A 248 4.72 6.25 -27.11
N ASN A 249 3.46 5.82 -26.98
CA ASN A 249 2.36 6.70 -26.58
C ASN A 249 1.96 6.54 -25.10
N ARG A 250 2.87 6.08 -24.24
CA ARG A 250 2.63 6.05 -22.79
C ARG A 250 2.78 7.47 -22.24
N ILE A 251 1.64 8.05 -21.87
CA ILE A 251 1.55 9.33 -21.17
C ILE A 251 1.35 9.01 -19.69
N GLY A 252 2.09 9.69 -18.83
CA GLY A 252 1.99 9.55 -17.38
C GLY A 252 2.30 10.87 -16.69
N THR A 253 2.36 10.87 -15.36
CA THR A 253 2.58 12.10 -14.59
C THR A 253 3.94 12.76 -14.87
N ASN A 254 4.95 12.00 -15.29
CA ASN A 254 6.31 12.47 -15.55
C ASN A 254 6.72 12.42 -17.04
N VAL A 255 5.84 12.02 -17.96
CA VAL A 255 6.13 12.03 -19.40
C VAL A 255 4.90 12.44 -20.21
N THR A 256 5.10 13.28 -21.22
CA THR A 256 4.04 13.67 -22.16
C THR A 256 4.51 13.59 -23.62
N THR A 257 3.58 13.28 -24.53
CA THR A 257 3.77 13.35 -25.99
C THR A 257 3.07 14.56 -26.61
N ASP A 258 2.48 15.43 -25.79
CA ASP A 258 1.85 16.69 -26.21
C ASP A 258 2.44 17.86 -25.41
N LYS A 259 3.24 18.70 -26.07
CA LYS A 259 3.84 19.90 -25.46
C LYS A 259 2.79 20.91 -24.96
N ASN A 260 1.56 20.86 -25.44
CA ASN A 260 0.50 21.76 -25.00
C ASN A 260 -0.24 21.23 -23.76
N ARG A 261 0.05 19.99 -23.36
CA ARG A 261 -0.55 19.33 -22.20
C ARG A 261 0.58 18.74 -21.34
N ILE A 262 1.17 19.60 -20.52
CA ILE A 262 2.24 19.23 -19.59
C ILE A 262 1.61 18.82 -18.24
N PRO A 263 1.71 17.54 -17.83
CA PRO A 263 1.12 17.08 -16.57
C PRO A 263 1.69 17.77 -15.32
N TRP A 264 2.93 18.26 -15.38
CA TRP A 264 3.62 18.96 -14.30
C TRP A 264 3.64 20.49 -14.47
N GLN A 265 2.65 21.06 -15.17
CA GLN A 265 2.58 22.49 -15.48
C GLN A 265 2.70 23.37 -14.22
N HIS A 266 2.12 22.96 -13.10
CA HIS A 266 2.17 23.70 -11.84
C HIS A 266 3.60 23.88 -11.28
N PHE A 267 4.52 22.95 -11.56
CA PHE A 267 5.94 23.14 -11.22
C PHE A 267 6.60 24.23 -12.09
N LEU A 268 6.21 24.31 -13.37
CA LEU A 268 6.71 25.35 -14.28
C LEU A 268 6.18 26.72 -13.89
N ASP A 269 4.89 26.81 -13.55
CA ASP A 269 4.24 28.06 -13.12
C ASP A 269 4.86 28.60 -11.83
N LYS A 270 5.22 27.69 -10.91
CA LYS A 270 5.95 28.02 -9.67
C LYS A 270 7.45 28.24 -9.88
N LYS A 271 7.95 28.08 -11.11
CA LYS A 271 9.38 28.23 -11.47
C LYS A 271 10.30 27.38 -10.60
N VAL A 272 9.90 26.14 -10.33
CA VAL A 272 10.70 25.22 -9.51
C VAL A 272 12.02 24.92 -10.21
N ARG A 273 13.13 25.18 -9.53
CA ARG A 273 14.48 25.04 -10.09
C ARG A 273 14.74 23.60 -10.57
N GLY A 274 15.25 23.47 -11.78
CA GLY A 274 15.61 22.18 -12.39
C GLY A 274 14.46 21.46 -13.10
N ILE A 275 13.22 21.96 -12.99
CA ILE A 275 12.06 21.43 -13.69
C ILE A 275 11.83 22.22 -14.99
N GLY A 276 11.61 21.50 -16.08
CA GLY A 276 11.43 22.04 -17.43
C GLY A 276 10.65 21.07 -18.31
N VAL A 277 10.80 21.23 -19.62
CA VAL A 277 10.19 20.36 -20.65
C VAL A 277 11.30 19.89 -21.58
N TYR A 278 11.99 18.82 -21.20
CA TYR A 278 13.16 18.31 -21.91
C TYR A 278 12.75 17.23 -22.90
N GLN A 279 13.21 17.33 -24.15
CA GLN A 279 12.89 16.33 -25.17
C GLN A 279 13.74 15.07 -24.99
N GLY A 280 13.12 13.90 -25.19
CA GLY A 280 13.78 12.61 -25.05
C GLY A 280 13.25 11.85 -23.83
N ALA A 281 12.26 10.99 -24.04
CA ALA A 281 11.60 10.19 -23.01
C ALA A 281 10.85 9.01 -23.65
N ASN A 282 10.38 8.07 -22.83
CA ASN A 282 9.62 6.89 -23.24
C ASN A 282 10.30 6.11 -24.39
N GLY A 283 11.63 6.02 -24.36
CA GLY A 283 12.40 5.33 -25.38
C GLY A 283 12.48 6.04 -26.74
N MET A 284 12.04 7.31 -26.82
CA MET A 284 12.09 8.12 -28.04
C MET A 284 12.96 9.37 -27.85
N GLU A 285 13.84 9.63 -28.82
CA GLU A 285 14.67 10.85 -28.84
C GLU A 285 13.87 12.11 -29.15
N ARG A 286 12.73 11.97 -29.86
CA ARG A 286 11.83 13.07 -30.26
C ARG A 286 10.38 12.63 -30.09
N GLY A 287 9.48 13.59 -29.89
CA GLY A 287 8.04 13.34 -29.75
C GLY A 287 7.56 13.04 -28.32
N ALA A 288 8.47 12.92 -27.35
CA ALA A 288 8.13 12.88 -25.93
C ALA A 288 9.03 13.81 -25.11
N TRP A 289 8.50 14.26 -23.96
CA TRP A 289 9.14 15.18 -23.04
C TRP A 289 9.05 14.68 -21.60
N LYS A 290 10.06 15.04 -20.81
CA LYS A 290 10.22 14.73 -19.39
C LYS A 290 10.52 16.00 -18.56
N PRO A 291 10.32 15.96 -17.22
CA PRO A 291 10.44 17.14 -16.37
C PRO A 291 11.87 17.56 -16.06
N VAL A 292 12.85 16.66 -16.14
CA VAL A 292 14.26 16.95 -15.83
C VAL A 292 15.18 16.54 -16.96
N ALA A 293 16.32 17.22 -17.08
CA ALA A 293 17.32 16.90 -18.09
C ALA A 293 17.94 15.52 -17.86
N SER A 294 18.24 15.19 -16.60
CA SER A 294 18.84 13.93 -16.18
C SER A 294 18.68 13.69 -14.67
N GLY A 295 19.01 12.48 -14.22
CA GLY A 295 19.21 12.18 -12.80
C GLY A 295 17.97 11.66 -12.05
N CYS A 296 16.86 11.44 -12.76
CA CYS A 296 15.70 10.74 -12.22
C CYS A 296 15.95 9.22 -12.19
N VAL A 297 15.41 8.53 -11.17
CA VAL A 297 15.33 7.05 -11.12
C VAL A 297 14.68 6.48 -12.39
N MET A 298 13.69 7.18 -12.96
CA MET A 298 13.00 6.74 -14.18
C MET A 298 13.86 6.83 -15.45
N GLU A 299 15.10 7.28 -15.35
CA GLU A 299 16.09 7.26 -16.43
C GLU A 299 17.31 6.43 -16.03
N SER A 300 18.15 6.96 -15.12
CA SER A 300 19.39 6.31 -14.70
C SER A 300 19.92 6.80 -13.35
N GLY A 301 19.15 7.66 -12.67
CA GLY A 301 19.52 8.29 -11.42
C GLY A 301 19.22 7.46 -10.18
N GLU A 302 19.52 8.02 -9.02
CA GLU A 302 19.31 7.37 -7.71
C GLU A 302 18.16 8.00 -6.92
N ARG A 303 17.65 9.16 -7.36
CA ARG A 303 16.56 9.89 -6.73
C ARG A 303 15.44 10.12 -7.72
N PHE A 304 14.20 10.06 -7.26
CA PHE A 304 13.06 10.48 -8.06
C PHE A 304 13.13 12.00 -8.27
N CYS A 305 12.87 12.48 -9.49
CA CYS A 305 12.75 13.91 -9.74
C CYS A 305 11.52 14.49 -9.02
N LYS A 306 11.43 15.81 -8.80
CA LYS A 306 10.35 16.42 -8.00
C LYS A 306 8.94 16.04 -8.47
N VAL A 307 8.74 15.87 -9.78
CA VAL A 307 7.45 15.42 -10.35
C VAL A 307 7.14 13.96 -9.98
N CYS A 308 8.13 13.07 -10.07
CA CYS A 308 7.97 11.69 -9.61
C CYS A 308 7.81 11.60 -8.07
N GLN A 309 8.48 12.46 -7.30
CA GLN A 309 8.33 12.53 -5.85
C GLN A 309 6.89 12.89 -5.45
N GLU A 310 6.31 13.92 -6.08
CA GLU A 310 4.91 14.29 -5.84
C GLU A 310 3.96 13.13 -6.13
N ALA A 311 4.12 12.46 -7.27
CA ALA A 311 3.29 11.32 -7.65
C ALA A 311 3.39 10.17 -6.64
N LEU A 312 4.60 9.85 -6.18
CA LEU A 312 4.82 8.80 -5.16
C LEU A 312 4.17 9.16 -3.82
N VAL A 313 4.34 10.40 -3.35
CA VAL A 313 3.78 10.84 -2.07
C VAL A 313 2.25 10.83 -2.11
N LEU A 314 1.65 11.32 -3.19
CA LEU A 314 0.20 11.26 -3.38
C LEU A 314 -0.32 9.82 -3.45
N GLU A 315 0.42 8.91 -4.10
CA GLU A 315 0.03 7.49 -4.14
C GLU A 315 0.15 6.84 -2.76
N ILE A 316 1.18 7.14 -1.96
CA ILE A 316 1.26 6.68 -0.56
C ILE A 316 0.02 7.14 0.22
N HIS A 317 -0.32 8.43 0.12
CA HIS A 317 -1.48 8.98 0.82
C HIS A 317 -2.84 8.56 0.25
N ARG A 318 -2.88 7.91 -0.91
CA ARG A 318 -4.08 7.22 -1.40
C ARG A 318 -4.48 6.06 -0.50
N PHE A 319 -3.51 5.42 0.15
CA PHE A 319 -3.71 4.30 1.09
C PHE A 319 -3.58 4.74 2.54
N VAL A 320 -2.67 5.68 2.83
CA VAL A 320 -2.31 6.06 4.20
C VAL A 320 -2.95 7.37 4.63
N ASP A 321 -3.70 7.30 5.73
CA ASP A 321 -4.26 8.40 6.49
C ASP A 321 -3.15 9.04 7.37
N PRO A 322 -2.88 10.36 7.25
CA PRO A 322 -1.99 11.11 8.14
C PRO A 322 -2.25 10.93 9.65
N ILE A 323 -3.49 10.62 10.06
CA ILE A 323 -3.84 10.30 11.45
C ILE A 323 -3.90 8.78 11.62
N ASP A 324 -2.97 8.24 12.40
CA ASP A 324 -2.87 6.79 12.65
C ASP A 324 -3.87 6.33 13.70
N ARG A 325 -3.98 7.07 14.82
CA ARG A 325 -4.99 6.79 15.87
C ARG A 325 -5.41 8.04 16.62
N CYS A 326 -6.57 7.97 17.27
CA CYS A 326 -7.02 9.00 18.20
C CYS A 326 -7.78 8.42 19.39
N GLU A 327 -7.66 9.08 20.53
CA GLU A 327 -8.37 8.76 21.77
C GLU A 327 -8.96 10.05 22.36
N PRO A 328 -10.25 10.11 22.71
CA PRO A 328 -11.26 9.09 22.42
C PRO A 328 -11.43 8.87 20.92
N GLU A 329 -11.99 7.72 20.55
CA GLU A 329 -12.32 7.45 19.15
C GLU A 329 -13.27 8.52 18.60
N ALA A 330 -13.02 8.94 17.36
CA ALA A 330 -13.77 10.03 16.73
C ALA A 330 -15.20 9.63 16.41
N HIS A 331 -16.14 10.57 16.58
CA HIS A 331 -17.52 10.40 16.11
C HIS A 331 -17.58 10.45 14.59
N TYR A 332 -16.68 11.22 13.98
CA TYR A 332 -16.60 11.36 12.53
C TYR A 332 -15.15 11.28 12.06
N SER A 333 -14.96 10.56 10.96
CA SER A 333 -13.71 10.47 10.23
C SER A 333 -13.99 10.01 8.81
N GLU A 334 -12.96 9.90 7.97
CA GLU A 334 -13.13 9.26 6.67
C GLU A 334 -13.64 7.80 6.76
N ARG A 335 -13.49 7.12 7.91
CA ARG A 335 -13.93 5.74 8.15
C ARG A 335 -15.21 5.60 8.97
N VAL A 336 -15.72 6.70 9.54
CA VAL A 336 -16.92 6.68 10.40
C VAL A 336 -17.91 7.72 9.87
N SER A 337 -19.03 7.24 9.33
CA SER A 337 -20.10 8.08 8.80
C SER A 337 -20.96 8.66 9.91
N GLU A 338 -21.73 9.72 9.61
CA GLU A 338 -22.62 10.35 10.59
C GLU A 338 -23.69 9.40 11.15
N GLU A 339 -24.16 8.44 10.34
CA GLU A 339 -25.12 7.41 10.75
C GLU A 339 -24.57 6.44 11.82
N ARG A 340 -23.24 6.38 11.96
CA ARG A 340 -22.54 5.55 12.95
C ARG A 340 -21.94 6.39 14.08
N ALA A 341 -22.20 7.70 14.08
CA ALA A 341 -21.71 8.60 15.10
C ALA A 341 -22.29 8.23 16.46
N ARG A 342 -21.49 8.47 17.50
CA ARG A 342 -21.81 8.14 18.88
C ARG A 342 -22.43 9.33 19.59
N GLU A 343 -22.93 9.08 20.79
CA GLU A 343 -23.44 10.14 21.68
C GLU A 343 -22.38 11.23 21.91
N PRO A 344 -22.76 12.53 21.93
CA PRO A 344 -21.85 13.64 22.22
C PRO A 344 -21.06 13.45 23.52
N LEU A 345 -19.82 13.93 23.52
CA LEU A 345 -19.01 13.97 24.74
C LEU A 345 -19.47 15.14 25.61
N VAL A 346 -19.66 14.90 26.91
CA VAL A 346 -20.03 15.96 27.86
C VAL A 346 -18.77 16.65 28.38
N LEU A 347 -18.70 17.98 28.26
CA LEU A 347 -17.59 18.80 28.76
C LEU A 347 -17.94 19.41 30.12
N ASP A 348 -17.62 18.70 31.20
CA ASP A 348 -17.84 19.20 32.56
C ASP A 348 -16.74 20.17 33.03
N GLN A 349 -15.50 19.70 33.09
CA GLN A 349 -14.32 20.50 33.47
C GLN A 349 -13.34 20.61 32.31
N SER A 350 -12.91 19.45 31.79
CA SER A 350 -12.05 19.36 30.63
C SER A 350 -12.16 18.01 29.95
N LEU A 351 -12.02 18.00 28.63
CA LEU A 351 -11.86 16.79 27.82
C LEU A 351 -10.45 16.74 27.25
N ARG A 352 -9.86 15.56 27.26
CA ARG A 352 -8.50 15.31 26.77
C ARG A 352 -8.57 14.45 25.51
N PHE A 353 -7.89 14.92 24.48
CA PHE A 353 -7.79 14.25 23.19
C PHE A 353 -6.33 13.95 22.91
N ARG A 354 -6.03 12.70 22.55
CA ARG A 354 -4.74 12.25 22.06
C ARG A 354 -4.87 11.88 20.61
N VAL A 355 -3.98 12.39 19.77
CA VAL A 355 -3.92 12.06 18.35
C VAL A 355 -2.51 11.62 18.06
N GLU A 356 -2.39 10.45 17.44
CA GLU A 356 -1.13 10.00 16.89
C GLU A 356 -1.17 10.07 15.37
N THR A 357 -0.17 10.74 14.82
CA THR A 357 -0.01 10.91 13.39
C THR A 357 1.04 9.96 12.85
N MET A 358 0.93 9.72 11.55
CA MET A 358 2.00 9.14 10.77
C MET A 358 3.26 10.00 10.84
N ARG A 359 4.42 9.36 10.67
CA ARG A 359 5.72 9.98 10.95
C ARG A 359 6.61 9.89 9.73
N PRO A 360 6.66 10.95 8.90
CA PRO A 360 7.74 11.07 7.95
C PRO A 360 9.06 11.27 8.72
N GLU A 361 10.17 10.83 8.14
CA GLU A 361 11.46 10.73 8.83
C GLU A 361 12.04 12.10 9.22
N LYS A 362 11.93 13.09 8.35
CA LYS A 362 12.63 14.38 8.49
C LYS A 362 11.69 15.54 8.73
N HIS A 363 10.53 15.62 8.08
CA HIS A 363 9.55 16.67 8.36
C HIS A 363 8.51 16.21 9.39
N ALA A 364 7.61 17.12 9.78
CA ALA A 364 6.59 16.84 10.79
C ALA A 364 5.20 17.07 10.21
N ILE A 365 4.25 16.26 10.65
CA ILE A 365 2.83 16.49 10.41
C ILE A 365 2.36 17.65 11.29
N GLU A 366 1.63 18.59 10.70
CA GLU A 366 1.00 19.70 11.42
C GLU A 366 -0.42 19.30 11.84
N LEU A 367 -0.76 19.50 13.10
CA LEU A 367 -2.12 19.35 13.61
C LEU A 367 -2.71 20.73 13.91
N ARG A 368 -3.95 20.91 13.50
CA ARG A 368 -4.75 22.09 13.79
C ARG A 368 -6.05 21.66 14.49
N TRP A 369 -6.33 22.26 15.63
CA TRP A 369 -7.54 22.03 16.39
C TRP A 369 -8.51 23.19 16.18
N TYR A 370 -9.78 22.88 15.94
CA TYR A 370 -10.84 23.87 15.76
C TYR A 370 -12.03 23.52 16.63
N VAL A 371 -12.65 24.52 17.23
CA VAL A 371 -13.91 24.37 17.94
C VAL A 371 -14.92 25.27 17.23
N VAL A 372 -16.03 24.70 16.77
CA VAL A 372 -17.08 25.44 16.08
C VAL A 372 -18.45 25.08 16.64
N PRO A 373 -19.42 26.01 16.65
CA PRO A 373 -20.80 25.66 16.99
C PRO A 373 -21.32 24.55 16.07
N ARG A 374 -21.99 23.53 16.65
CA ARG A 374 -22.44 22.34 15.91
C ARG A 374 -23.34 22.68 14.72
N ALA A 375 -24.19 23.70 14.86
CA ALA A 375 -25.10 24.15 13.80
C ALA A 375 -24.37 24.69 12.55
N SER A 376 -23.14 25.20 12.72
CA SER A 376 -22.29 25.72 11.65
C SER A 376 -21.19 24.74 11.22
N ALA A 377 -21.15 23.55 11.84
CA ALA A 377 -20.04 22.63 11.70
C ALA A 377 -20.07 21.94 10.31
N PRO A 378 -19.02 22.07 9.48
CA PRO A 378 -18.96 21.42 8.18
C PRO A 378 -19.08 19.90 8.27
N ARG A 379 -19.68 19.26 7.28
CA ARG A 379 -19.71 17.80 7.23
C ARG A 379 -18.30 17.22 7.13
N VAL A 380 -18.02 16.18 7.92
CA VAL A 380 -16.82 15.35 7.73
C VAL A 380 -17.10 14.32 6.64
N PRO A 381 -16.36 14.32 5.53
CA PRO A 381 -16.60 13.39 4.44
C PRO A 381 -16.19 11.96 4.81
N PHE A 382 -17.01 10.99 4.41
CA PHE A 382 -16.76 9.55 4.55
C PHE A 382 -16.30 8.96 3.22
N ARG A 383 -15.29 8.08 3.22
CA ARG A 383 -14.82 7.41 1.99
C ARG A 383 -15.77 6.28 1.60
N SER A 384 -16.17 6.26 0.33
CA SER A 384 -17.04 5.19 -0.21
C SER A 384 -16.27 3.91 -0.58
N ASN A 385 -14.96 4.01 -0.79
CA ASN A 385 -14.05 2.88 -1.00
C ASN A 385 -12.96 2.85 0.09
N MET A 386 -12.90 1.76 0.87
CA MET A 386 -11.92 1.64 1.95
C MET A 386 -10.48 1.48 1.49
N SER A 387 -10.24 1.05 0.25
CA SER A 387 -8.90 0.89 -0.33
C SER A 387 -8.42 2.10 -1.12
N ASP A 388 -9.23 3.16 -1.25
CA ASP A 388 -8.87 4.35 -2.02
C ASP A 388 -9.40 5.62 -1.34
N ARG A 389 -8.49 6.35 -0.67
CA ARG A 389 -8.83 7.59 0.05
C ARG A 389 -9.32 8.72 -0.88
N ARG A 390 -9.10 8.66 -2.19
CA ARG A 390 -9.66 9.65 -3.14
C ARG A 390 -11.19 9.62 -3.15
N SER A 391 -11.79 8.47 -2.82
CA SER A 391 -13.24 8.31 -2.71
C SER A 391 -13.87 9.08 -1.55
N ARG A 392 -13.05 9.67 -0.66
CA ARG A 392 -13.45 10.63 0.38
C ARG A 392 -13.89 11.97 -0.21
N GLY A 393 -13.29 12.41 -1.31
CA GLY A 393 -13.45 13.78 -1.81
C GLY A 393 -12.75 14.83 -0.93
N LYS A 394 -13.08 16.11 -1.10
CA LYS A 394 -12.47 17.22 -0.36
C LYS A 394 -13.03 17.35 1.06
N LEU A 395 -12.21 17.80 2.02
CA LEU A 395 -12.64 18.15 3.38
C LEU A 395 -13.54 19.39 3.36
N GLY A 396 -14.43 19.48 4.35
CA GLY A 396 -15.23 20.69 4.58
C GLY A 396 -14.35 21.90 4.90
N THR A 397 -14.77 23.09 4.48
CA THR A 397 -14.07 24.34 4.78
C THR A 397 -14.32 24.75 6.23
N LEU A 398 -13.26 24.95 7.01
CA LEU A 398 -13.32 25.45 8.38
C LEU A 398 -12.92 26.93 8.37
N ASP A 399 -13.91 27.83 8.42
CA ASP A 399 -13.67 29.29 8.41
C ASP A 399 -13.18 29.82 9.77
N ALA A 400 -13.35 29.04 10.84
CA ALA A 400 -12.85 29.36 12.16
C ALA A 400 -11.31 29.31 12.21
N LYS A 401 -10.71 30.20 13.01
CA LYS A 401 -9.28 30.10 13.32
C LYS A 401 -9.02 28.87 14.20
N PRO A 402 -7.90 28.16 14.00
CA PRO A 402 -7.56 27.06 14.89
C PRO A 402 -7.29 27.59 16.29
N VAL A 403 -7.84 26.90 17.30
CA VAL A 403 -7.59 27.18 18.72
C VAL A 403 -6.19 26.71 19.14
N GLU A 404 -5.62 25.75 18.43
CA GLU A 404 -4.25 25.31 18.62
C GLU A 404 -3.66 24.80 17.30
N VAL A 405 -2.37 25.09 17.07
CA VAL A 405 -1.57 24.52 15.97
C VAL A 405 -0.31 23.93 16.57
N ARG A 406 -0.02 22.65 16.27
CA ARG A 406 1.21 21.98 16.73
C ARG A 406 1.88 21.23 15.59
N ARG A 407 3.20 21.25 15.57
CA ARG A 407 4.04 20.36 14.76
C ARG A 407 4.86 19.50 15.71
N SER A 408 4.82 18.18 15.55
CA SER A 408 5.64 17.27 16.37
C SER A 408 6.23 16.17 15.51
N LYS A 409 7.55 15.98 15.62
CA LYS A 409 8.23 14.82 15.02
C LYS A 409 7.93 13.51 15.74
N SER A 410 7.50 13.57 17.00
CA SER A 410 7.15 12.35 17.75
C SER A 410 5.88 11.68 17.24
N GLY A 411 5.10 12.37 16.41
CA GLY A 411 3.77 11.96 15.96
C GLY A 411 2.78 11.73 17.09
N LYS A 412 3.05 12.19 18.31
CA LYS A 412 2.13 12.10 19.46
C LYS A 412 1.72 13.49 19.88
N HIS A 413 0.41 13.72 19.90
CA HIS A 413 -0.18 15.01 20.20
C HIS A 413 -1.25 14.87 21.26
N GLU A 414 -1.33 15.86 22.13
CA GLU A 414 -2.35 15.95 23.16
C GLU A 414 -2.95 17.35 23.14
N PHE A 415 -4.27 17.41 23.17
CA PHE A 415 -5.06 18.63 23.26
C PHE A 415 -6.05 18.50 24.41
N VAL A 416 -6.20 19.58 25.18
CA VAL A 416 -7.14 19.63 26.31
C VAL A 416 -8.10 20.77 26.07
N LEU A 417 -9.38 20.43 25.93
CA LEU A 417 -10.47 21.40 25.87
C LEU A 417 -11.00 21.66 27.27
N ALA A 418 -11.02 22.91 27.72
CA ALA A 418 -11.51 23.27 29.05
C ALA A 418 -12.92 23.89 28.95
N ALA A 419 -13.83 23.53 29.85
CA ALA A 419 -15.21 24.03 29.86
C ALA A 419 -15.26 25.56 29.88
N LYS A 420 -14.41 26.19 30.71
CA LYS A 420 -14.29 27.67 30.83
C LYS A 420 -13.93 28.42 29.54
N SER A 421 -13.58 27.71 28.46
CA SER A 421 -13.26 28.31 27.16
C SER A 421 -14.44 28.42 26.21
N LEU A 422 -15.61 27.89 26.59
CA LEU A 422 -16.82 27.85 25.79
C LEU A 422 -18.04 28.25 26.63
N GLU A 423 -19.00 28.91 25.99
CA GLU A 423 -20.33 29.12 26.56
C GLU A 423 -21.15 27.82 26.49
N PRO A 424 -22.16 27.62 27.36
CA PRO A 424 -23.06 26.47 27.28
C PRO A 424 -23.67 26.29 25.88
N GLY A 425 -23.69 25.07 25.38
CA GLY A 425 -24.20 24.76 24.04
C GLY A 425 -23.55 23.54 23.39
N GLU A 426 -23.85 23.37 22.10
CA GLU A 426 -23.41 22.25 21.27
C GLU A 426 -22.29 22.67 20.31
N TYR A 427 -21.17 21.96 20.36
CA TYR A 427 -19.99 22.24 19.56
C TYR A 427 -19.52 20.99 18.83
N ARG A 428 -18.74 21.21 17.77
CA ARG A 428 -17.93 20.17 17.13
C ARG A 428 -16.45 20.56 17.24
N LEU A 429 -15.67 19.67 17.84
CA LEU A 429 -14.23 19.75 17.85
C LEU A 429 -13.68 19.03 16.62
N TYR A 430 -12.80 19.68 15.89
CA TYR A 430 -12.06 19.09 14.78
C TYR A 430 -10.58 19.03 15.10
N CYS A 431 -9.94 17.93 14.76
CA CYS A 431 -8.50 17.81 14.61
C CYS A 431 -8.19 17.54 13.15
N ARG A 432 -7.50 18.48 12.49
CA ARG A 432 -7.02 18.34 11.12
C ARG A 432 -5.52 18.14 11.12
N ALA A 433 -5.08 16.98 10.67
CA ALA A 433 -3.68 16.69 10.39
C ALA A 433 -3.35 17.04 8.93
N ILE A 434 -2.16 17.60 8.72
CA ILE A 434 -1.68 18.05 7.42
C ILE A 434 -0.23 17.58 7.29
N ASP A 435 0.00 16.67 6.35
CA ASP A 435 1.35 16.46 5.84
C ASP A 435 1.73 17.68 4.99
N THR A 436 2.67 18.48 5.50
CA THR A 436 3.14 19.69 4.82
C THR A 436 4.04 19.36 3.63
N THR A 437 4.67 18.18 3.64
CA THR A 437 5.70 17.76 2.68
C THR A 437 6.87 18.76 2.56
N GLU A 438 7.05 19.61 3.58
CA GLU A 438 8.12 20.60 3.69
C GLU A 438 9.43 19.90 4.08
N TYR A 439 10.10 19.33 3.08
CA TYR A 439 11.34 18.59 3.29
C TYR A 439 12.53 19.51 3.60
N PRO A 440 13.33 19.21 4.65
CA PRO A 440 14.50 20.03 4.98
C PRO A 440 15.50 20.13 3.82
N GLY A 441 15.80 21.36 3.41
CA GLY A 441 16.75 21.67 2.34
C GLY A 441 16.12 21.84 0.96
N ASP A 442 14.83 21.52 0.80
CA ASP A 442 14.09 21.84 -0.41
C ASP A 442 13.41 23.21 -0.30
N PRO A 443 13.44 24.04 -1.36
CA PRO A 443 12.87 25.38 -1.33
C PRO A 443 11.33 25.39 -1.46
N VAL A 444 10.74 24.26 -1.84
CA VAL A 444 9.30 24.08 -2.05
C VAL A 444 8.87 22.73 -1.47
N PRO A 445 7.61 22.58 -1.01
CA PRO A 445 7.11 21.29 -0.57
C PRO A 445 7.14 20.26 -1.72
N TRP A 446 7.27 18.98 -1.39
CA TRP A 446 7.31 17.91 -2.40
C TRP A 446 6.01 17.78 -3.18
N VAL A 447 4.88 18.11 -2.56
CA VAL A 447 3.58 18.14 -3.21
C VAL A 447 3.09 19.59 -3.30
N LEU A 448 2.92 20.06 -4.52
CA LEU A 448 2.43 21.40 -4.83
C LEU A 448 0.93 21.39 -5.14
N VAL A 449 0.41 20.30 -5.68
CA VAL A 449 -1.01 20.12 -6.02
C VAL A 449 -1.52 18.80 -5.45
N ASP A 450 -2.58 18.88 -4.64
CA ASP A 450 -3.29 17.74 -4.07
C ASP A 450 -4.80 17.92 -4.28
N GLU A 451 -5.28 17.48 -5.44
CA GLU A 451 -6.67 17.70 -5.87
C GLU A 451 -7.70 17.06 -4.93
N PHE A 452 -7.33 15.94 -4.30
CA PHE A 452 -8.19 15.14 -3.44
C PHE A 452 -7.96 15.42 -1.95
N GLN A 453 -7.02 16.30 -1.60
CA GLN A 453 -6.61 16.59 -0.22
C GLN A 453 -6.21 15.32 0.55
N LEU A 454 -5.43 14.44 -0.08
CA LEU A 454 -4.92 13.20 0.52
C LEU A 454 -3.89 13.48 1.62
N LEU A 455 -3.13 14.57 1.53
CA LEU A 455 -2.18 14.98 2.57
C LEU A 455 -2.87 15.44 3.86
N GLN A 456 -4.19 15.59 3.83
CA GLN A 456 -4.98 16.02 4.97
C GLN A 456 -5.90 14.92 5.46
N SER A 457 -6.14 14.92 6.75
CA SER A 457 -7.13 14.06 7.40
C SER A 457 -7.75 14.75 8.59
N GLU A 458 -8.95 14.30 8.95
CA GLU A 458 -9.77 14.91 9.96
C GLU A 458 -10.35 13.87 10.91
N ARG A 459 -10.37 14.22 12.19
CA ARG A 459 -11.16 13.58 13.23
C ARG A 459 -12.05 14.64 13.84
N ALA A 460 -13.32 14.30 14.09
CA ALA A 460 -14.22 15.20 14.77
C ALA A 460 -15.04 14.51 15.87
N TRP A 461 -15.36 15.29 16.89
CA TRP A 461 -16.14 14.90 18.05
C TRP A 461 -17.22 15.94 18.29
N ASP A 462 -18.45 15.50 18.52
CA ASP A 462 -19.49 16.37 19.04
C ASP A 462 -19.36 16.50 20.54
N ILE A 463 -19.56 17.70 21.04
CA ILE A 463 -19.35 18.07 22.44
C ILE A 463 -20.55 18.90 22.93
N THR A 464 -21.09 18.51 24.07
CA THR A 464 -22.11 19.27 24.80
C THR A 464 -21.46 19.96 26.00
N VAL A 465 -21.70 21.26 26.15
CA VAL A 465 -21.25 22.08 27.28
C VAL A 465 -22.48 22.50 28.08
N HIS A 466 -22.50 22.22 29.37
CA HIS A 466 -23.60 22.54 30.27
C HIS A 466 -23.47 23.89 30.96
#